data_AF-A0A976K9L7-F1
#
_entry.id   AF-A0A976K9L7-F1
#
_cell.length_a   1.000
_cell.length_b   1.000
_cell.length_c   1.000
_cell.angle_alpha   90.00
_cell.angle_beta   90.00
_cell.angle_gamma   90.00
#
_symmetry.space_group_name_H-M   'P 1'
#
loop_
_entity.id
_entity.type
_entity.pdbx_description
1 polymer ?
#
loop_
_entity_poly.entity_id
_entity_poly.type
_entity_poly.pdbx_seq_one_letter_code
_entity_poly.pdbx_strand_id
1 'polypeptide(L)'
;MTQHSTVEQLSIYLDDRLHEPERRRLEGHLAECEECRRRLAGMRRVVQGLERLDRTAPPPQLAHQVEQRILLEGGRQGLLERVERRLDVMMAQPSILPIFALVIALAAIVYLFAYGLERHQQRGVPVIFEPPAGSVRQEPAQSREVGGREFTRREGGWQESGSAGTNPALVLDLTTPDAAAGWIERYPELGQLSRELDGRVVLRLDEEWVEVILPARDSPD
;
A
#
# COMPACT_ATOMS: atom_id res chain seq x y z
N MET A 1 -57.95 -2.86 -14.07
CA MET A 1 -57.18 -2.60 -12.85
C MET A 1 -55.93 -1.85 -13.25
N THR A 2 -55.94 -0.51 -13.16
CA THR A 2 -54.79 0.33 -13.52
C THR A 2 -53.76 0.23 -12.41
N GLN A 3 -52.66 -0.48 -12.65
CA GLN A 3 -51.55 -0.53 -11.72
C GLN A 3 -50.85 0.84 -11.74
N HIS A 4 -50.88 1.55 -10.62
CA HIS A 4 -50.21 2.85 -10.47
C HIS A 4 -48.72 2.67 -10.18
N SER A 5 -47.89 3.60 -10.64
CA SER A 5 -46.48 3.65 -10.25
C SER A 5 -46.31 3.94 -8.76
N THR A 6 -45.26 3.36 -8.16
CA THR A 6 -44.97 3.58 -6.73
C THR A 6 -44.43 4.99 -6.52
N VAL A 7 -44.55 5.50 -5.29
CA VAL A 7 -43.99 6.80 -4.90
C VAL A 7 -42.47 6.81 -5.05
N GLU A 8 -41.83 5.70 -4.72
CA GLU A 8 -40.39 5.52 -4.85
C GLU A 8 -39.92 5.66 -6.31
N GLN A 9 -40.60 5.02 -7.26
CA GLN A 9 -40.28 5.16 -8.69
C GLN A 9 -40.42 6.60 -9.18
N LEU A 10 -41.46 7.31 -8.72
CA LEU A 10 -41.64 8.73 -9.06
C LEU A 10 -40.56 9.62 -8.43
N SER A 11 -40.06 9.28 -7.25
CA SER A 11 -38.95 9.99 -6.58
C SER A 11 -37.65 9.78 -7.34
N ILE A 12 -37.30 8.53 -7.65
CA ILE A 12 -36.09 8.18 -8.42
C ILE A 12 -36.12 8.84 -9.81
N TYR A 13 -37.30 8.93 -10.44
CA TYR A 13 -37.49 9.67 -11.69
C TYR A 13 -37.24 11.17 -11.54
N LEU A 14 -37.68 11.80 -10.45
CA LEU A 14 -37.41 13.22 -10.19
C LEU A 14 -35.93 13.52 -10.01
N ASP A 15 -35.19 12.58 -9.42
CA ASP A 15 -33.75 12.70 -9.19
C ASP A 15 -32.92 12.35 -10.45
N ASP A 16 -33.56 11.98 -11.57
CA ASP A 16 -32.95 11.49 -12.82
C ASP A 16 -32.05 10.25 -12.60
N ARG A 17 -32.51 9.34 -11.74
CA ARG A 17 -31.77 8.13 -11.31
C ARG A 17 -32.32 6.83 -11.88
N LEU A 18 -33.36 6.88 -12.70
CA LEU A 18 -33.89 5.68 -13.37
C LEU A 18 -33.03 5.31 -14.58
N HIS A 19 -32.83 4.02 -14.78
CA HIS A 19 -32.20 3.53 -16.01
C HIS A 19 -33.13 3.73 -17.21
N GLU A 20 -32.57 3.97 -18.40
CA GLU A 20 -33.35 4.30 -19.59
C GLU A 20 -34.54 3.37 -19.92
N PRO A 21 -34.43 2.02 -19.84
CA PRO A 21 -35.59 1.17 -20.10
C PRO A 21 -36.74 1.38 -19.08
N GLU A 22 -36.42 1.68 -17.82
CA GLU A 22 -37.41 1.92 -16.76
C GLU A 22 -38.03 3.29 -16.89
N ARG A 23 -37.20 4.29 -17.21
CA ARG A 23 -37.63 5.66 -17.47
C ARG A 23 -38.64 5.71 -18.61
N ARG A 24 -38.37 5.05 -19.74
CA ARG A 24 -39.33 4.97 -20.87
C ARG A 24 -40.65 4.31 -20.49
N ARG A 25 -40.62 3.24 -19.68
CA ARG A 25 -41.84 2.58 -19.20
C ARG A 25 -42.67 3.52 -18.31
N LEU A 26 -42.00 4.23 -17.41
CA LEU A 26 -42.66 5.20 -16.53
C LEU A 26 -43.22 6.39 -17.31
N GLU A 27 -42.49 6.93 -18.28
CA GLU A 27 -42.96 8.00 -19.16
C GLU A 27 -44.19 7.56 -19.97
N GLY A 28 -44.19 6.33 -20.50
CA GLY A 28 -45.36 5.73 -21.13
C GLY A 28 -46.55 5.64 -20.17
N HIS A 29 -46.33 5.16 -18.94
CA HIS A 29 -47.38 5.13 -17.91
C HIS A 29 -47.90 6.53 -17.56
N LEU A 30 -47.02 7.53 -17.46
CA LEU A 30 -47.39 8.93 -17.19
C LEU A 30 -48.17 9.56 -18.34
N ALA A 31 -48.05 9.06 -19.58
CA ALA A 31 -48.89 9.50 -20.70
C ALA A 31 -50.34 9.04 -20.54
N GLU A 32 -50.56 7.88 -19.91
CA GLU A 32 -51.89 7.26 -19.78
C GLU A 32 -52.55 7.51 -18.42
N CYS A 33 -51.78 7.68 -17.33
CA CYS A 33 -52.29 7.80 -15.97
C CYS A 33 -52.28 9.24 -15.43
N GLU A 34 -53.45 9.87 -15.35
CA GLU A 34 -53.58 11.22 -14.80
C GLU A 34 -53.22 11.31 -13.30
N GLU A 35 -53.55 10.28 -12.51
CA GLU A 35 -53.26 10.27 -11.07
C GLU A 35 -51.76 10.32 -10.79
N CYS A 36 -50.97 9.49 -11.49
CA CYS A 36 -49.52 9.50 -11.36
C CYS A 36 -48.92 10.83 -11.83
N ARG A 37 -49.46 11.47 -12.88
CA ARG A 37 -49.08 12.84 -13.27
C ARG A 37 -49.34 13.86 -12.17
N ARG A 38 -50.53 13.84 -11.55
CA ARG A 38 -50.89 14.76 -10.46
C ARG A 38 -49.96 14.57 -9.26
N ARG A 39 -49.62 13.32 -8.93
CA ARG A 39 -48.70 12.99 -7.83
C ARG A 39 -47.29 13.52 -8.10
N LEU A 40 -46.76 13.28 -9.30
CA LEU A 40 -45.47 13.80 -9.76
C LEU A 40 -45.43 15.34 -9.73
N ALA A 41 -46.49 16.00 -10.21
CA ALA A 41 -46.60 17.46 -10.16
C ALA A 41 -46.65 18.00 -8.71
N GLY A 42 -47.29 17.28 -7.78
CA GLY A 42 -47.24 17.57 -6.35
C GLY A 42 -45.81 17.55 -5.81
N MET A 43 -45.07 16.48 -6.10
CA MET A 43 -43.67 16.34 -5.67
C MET A 43 -42.76 17.43 -6.27
N ARG A 44 -42.91 17.76 -7.56
CA ARG A 44 -42.17 18.86 -8.21
C ARG A 44 -42.39 20.21 -7.52
N ARG A 45 -43.63 20.50 -7.08
CA ARG A 45 -43.93 21.74 -6.34
C ARG A 45 -43.21 21.79 -4.99
N VAL A 46 -43.09 20.67 -4.30
CA VAL A 46 -42.34 20.59 -3.04
C VAL A 46 -40.87 20.89 -3.30
N VAL A 47 -40.25 20.23 -4.28
CA VAL A 47 -38.83 20.46 -4.65
C VAL A 47 -38.59 21.93 -5.00
N GLN A 48 -39.42 22.51 -5.88
CA GLN A 48 -39.33 23.92 -6.25
C GLN A 48 -39.52 24.87 -5.06
N GLY A 49 -40.33 24.49 -4.07
CA GLY A 49 -40.48 25.24 -2.82
C GLY A 49 -39.21 25.23 -1.98
N LEU A 50 -38.55 24.07 -1.89
CA LEU A 50 -37.28 23.91 -1.18
C LEU A 50 -36.13 24.65 -1.87
N GLU A 51 -36.10 24.68 -3.20
CA GLU A 51 -35.07 25.38 -3.97
C GLU A 51 -35.08 26.90 -3.78
N ARG A 52 -36.23 27.47 -3.39
CA ARG A 52 -36.40 28.90 -3.13
C ARG A 52 -35.94 29.33 -1.73
N LEU A 53 -35.66 28.38 -0.85
CA LEU A 53 -35.11 28.69 0.46
C LEU A 53 -33.68 29.23 0.31
N ASP A 54 -33.31 30.19 1.16
CA ASP A 54 -31.95 30.71 1.19
C ASP A 54 -30.97 29.56 1.44
N ARG A 55 -30.11 29.32 0.46
CA ARG A 55 -29.03 28.34 0.59
C ARG A 55 -27.92 28.97 1.41
N THR A 56 -27.66 28.41 2.57
CA THR A 56 -26.49 28.77 3.36
C THR A 56 -25.24 28.50 2.54
N ALA A 57 -24.38 29.52 2.38
CA ALA A 57 -23.11 29.33 1.71
C ALA A 57 -22.27 28.31 2.50
N PRO A 58 -21.64 27.32 1.83
CA PRO A 58 -20.74 26.41 2.50
C PRO A 58 -19.55 27.19 3.09
N PRO A 59 -19.05 26.83 4.29
CA PRO A 59 -17.87 27.49 4.84
C PRO A 59 -16.66 27.38 3.91
N PRO A 60 -15.82 28.43 3.83
CA PRO A 60 -14.75 28.52 2.83
C PRO A 60 -13.73 27.37 2.93
N GLN A 61 -13.54 26.80 4.12
CA GLN A 61 -12.64 25.65 4.29
C GLN A 61 -13.13 24.37 3.61
N LEU A 62 -14.44 24.21 3.38
CA LEU A 62 -14.98 22.99 2.74
C LEU A 62 -14.53 22.85 1.30
N ALA A 63 -14.45 23.95 0.55
CA ALA A 63 -13.98 23.91 -0.83
C ALA A 63 -12.55 23.33 -0.91
N HIS A 64 -11.66 23.81 -0.04
CA HIS A 64 -10.28 23.34 0.04
C HIS A 64 -10.20 21.88 0.51
N GLN A 65 -10.99 21.46 1.49
CA GLN A 65 -11.02 20.08 1.96
C GLN A 65 -11.52 19.11 0.88
N VAL A 66 -12.53 19.52 0.11
CA VAL A 66 -13.06 18.72 -1.01
C VAL A 66 -12.02 18.61 -2.12
N GLU A 67 -11.37 19.71 -2.49
CA GLU A 67 -10.30 19.70 -3.49
C GLU A 67 -9.14 18.78 -3.09
N GLN A 68 -8.68 18.88 -1.84
CA GLN A 68 -7.64 17.99 -1.31
C GLN A 68 -8.04 16.51 -1.38
N ARG A 69 -9.28 16.16 -1.02
CA ARG A 69 -9.77 14.77 -1.13
C ARG A 69 -9.87 14.31 -2.59
N ILE A 70 -10.36 15.15 -3.50
CA ILE A 70 -10.42 14.82 -4.93
C ILE A 70 -9.02 14.61 -5.51
N LEU A 71 -8.01 15.38 -5.09
CA LEU A 71 -6.63 15.17 -5.55
C LEU A 71 -6.04 13.84 -5.04
N LEU A 72 -6.30 13.49 -3.78
CA LEU A 72 -5.85 12.23 -3.18
C LEU A 72 -6.54 11.00 -3.79
N GLU A 73 -7.84 11.09 -4.08
CA GLU A 73 -8.65 9.98 -4.61
C GLU A 73 -8.60 9.91 -6.15
N GLY A 74 -8.69 11.06 -6.82
CA GLY A 74 -8.74 11.22 -8.28
C GLY A 74 -7.45 10.84 -8.99
N GLY A 75 -6.29 10.92 -8.31
CA GLY A 75 -5.01 10.42 -8.84
C GLY A 75 -4.98 8.90 -9.01
N ARG A 76 -5.67 8.15 -8.14
CA ARG A 76 -5.75 6.67 -8.19
C ARG A 76 -6.89 6.21 -9.08
N GLN A 77 -8.05 6.85 -8.97
CA GLN A 77 -9.23 6.52 -9.76
C GLN A 77 -9.02 6.85 -11.25
N GLY A 78 -8.43 8.00 -11.59
CA GLY A 78 -8.20 8.39 -12.98
C GLY A 78 -7.13 7.59 -13.73
N LEU A 79 -6.30 6.80 -13.03
CA LEU A 79 -5.31 5.88 -13.60
C LEU A 79 -5.90 4.48 -13.76
N LEU A 80 -6.57 3.96 -12.72
CA LEU A 80 -7.23 2.67 -12.75
C LEU A 80 -8.42 2.67 -13.71
N GLU A 81 -9.25 3.72 -13.73
CA GLU A 81 -10.40 3.84 -14.62
C GLU A 81 -9.98 4.02 -16.09
N ARG A 82 -8.80 4.61 -16.36
CA ARG A 82 -8.24 4.69 -17.72
C ARG A 82 -7.68 3.34 -18.21
N VAL A 83 -7.22 2.50 -17.28
CA VAL A 83 -6.76 1.14 -17.53
C VAL A 83 -7.97 0.21 -17.72
N GLU A 84 -8.98 0.29 -16.86
CA GLU A 84 -10.21 -0.48 -16.94
C GLU A 84 -11.01 -0.15 -18.21
N ARG A 85 -11.18 1.12 -18.57
CA ARG A 85 -11.91 1.50 -19.80
C ARG A 85 -11.18 1.08 -21.09
N ARG A 86 -9.86 0.91 -21.04
CA ARG A 86 -9.07 0.34 -22.15
C ARG A 86 -9.12 -1.18 -22.18
N LEU A 87 -9.21 -1.82 -21.01
CA LEU A 87 -9.39 -3.26 -20.87
C LEU A 87 -10.79 -3.72 -21.27
N ASP A 88 -11.83 -2.92 -21.00
CA ASP A 88 -13.22 -3.28 -21.31
C ASP A 88 -13.52 -3.21 -22.83
N VAL A 89 -12.93 -2.25 -23.53
CA VAL A 89 -12.98 -2.18 -25.02
C VAL A 89 -12.12 -3.28 -25.65
N MET A 90 -11.05 -3.70 -24.98
CA MET A 90 -10.15 -4.77 -25.46
C MET A 90 -10.69 -6.19 -25.14
N MET A 91 -11.53 -6.34 -24.10
CA MET A 91 -12.20 -7.58 -23.69
C MET A 91 -13.50 -7.85 -24.46
N ALA A 92 -14.03 -6.86 -25.19
CA ALA A 92 -15.21 -7.05 -26.05
C ALA A 92 -14.90 -7.74 -27.40
N GLN A 93 -13.63 -8.08 -27.70
CA GLN A 93 -13.24 -8.83 -28.91
C GLN A 93 -12.68 -10.22 -28.53
N PRO A 94 -13.39 -11.33 -28.83
CA PRO A 94 -13.17 -12.66 -28.24
C PRO A 94 -11.94 -13.43 -28.79
N SER A 95 -10.89 -12.76 -29.27
CA SER A 95 -9.79 -13.40 -30.02
C SER A 95 -8.40 -13.23 -29.41
N ILE A 96 -8.22 -12.42 -28.35
CA ILE A 96 -6.88 -12.06 -27.82
C ILE A 96 -6.59 -12.68 -26.43
N LEU A 97 -7.63 -13.19 -25.76
CA LEU A 97 -7.55 -13.87 -24.46
C LEU A 97 -6.60 -15.10 -24.41
N PRO A 98 -6.47 -15.96 -25.45
CA PRO A 98 -5.58 -17.12 -25.35
C PRO A 98 -4.10 -16.74 -25.47
N ILE A 99 -3.75 -15.62 -26.12
CA ILE A 99 -2.35 -15.21 -26.34
C ILE A 99 -1.75 -14.70 -25.04
N PHE A 100 -2.47 -13.86 -24.29
CA PHE A 100 -1.98 -13.34 -23.01
C PHE A 100 -1.85 -14.46 -21.96
N ALA A 101 -2.81 -15.38 -21.90
CA ALA A 101 -2.73 -16.55 -21.03
C ALA A 101 -1.52 -17.42 -21.38
N LEU A 102 -1.23 -17.62 -22.68
CA LEU A 102 -0.06 -18.36 -23.14
C LEU A 102 1.24 -17.66 -22.76
N VAL A 103 1.34 -16.34 -22.95
CA VAL A 103 2.55 -15.57 -22.60
C VAL A 103 2.81 -15.61 -21.09
N ILE A 104 1.78 -15.45 -20.26
CA ILE A 104 1.89 -15.52 -18.80
C ILE A 104 2.29 -16.92 -18.36
N ALA A 105 1.67 -17.97 -18.93
CA ALA A 105 2.03 -19.35 -18.63
C ALA A 105 3.48 -19.66 -19.04
N LEU A 106 3.92 -19.19 -20.21
CA LEU A 106 5.29 -19.37 -20.70
C LEU A 106 6.29 -18.66 -19.78
N ALA A 107 6.00 -17.42 -19.37
CA ALA A 107 6.83 -16.65 -18.44
C ALA A 107 6.91 -17.33 -17.07
N ALA A 108 5.80 -17.86 -16.54
CA ALA A 108 5.77 -18.60 -15.29
C ALA A 108 6.59 -19.91 -15.37
N ILE A 109 6.52 -20.64 -16.49
CA ILE A 109 7.32 -21.85 -16.72
C ILE A 109 8.81 -21.50 -16.78
N VAL A 110 9.19 -20.45 -17.53
CA VAL A 110 10.58 -19.99 -17.61
C VAL A 110 11.09 -19.54 -16.24
N TYR A 111 10.28 -18.79 -15.48
CA TYR A 111 10.63 -18.36 -14.13
C TYR A 111 10.81 -19.55 -13.18
N LEU A 112 9.87 -20.50 -13.16
CA LEU A 112 9.97 -21.71 -12.35
C LEU A 112 11.15 -22.59 -12.76
N PHE A 113 11.49 -22.63 -14.03
CA PHE A 113 12.62 -23.39 -14.54
C PHE A 113 13.96 -22.73 -14.18
N ALA A 114 14.08 -21.40 -14.32
CA ALA A 114 15.24 -20.64 -13.86
C ALA A 114 15.45 -20.83 -12.35
N TYR A 115 14.38 -20.64 -11.58
CA TYR A 115 14.39 -20.83 -10.12
C TYR A 115 14.66 -22.29 -9.72
N GLY A 116 14.18 -23.25 -10.51
CA GLY A 116 14.39 -24.68 -10.32
C GLY A 116 15.82 -25.11 -10.61
N LEU A 117 16.45 -24.55 -11.64
CA LEU A 117 17.86 -24.78 -11.98
C LEU A 117 18.79 -24.23 -10.90
N GLU A 118 18.51 -23.04 -10.38
CA GLU A 118 19.21 -22.48 -9.21
C GLU A 118 19.11 -23.42 -7.99
N ARG A 119 17.92 -23.99 -7.74
CA ARG A 119 17.73 -25.00 -6.69
C ARG A 119 18.45 -26.32 -6.96
N HIS A 120 18.58 -26.74 -8.21
CA HIS A 120 19.26 -27.98 -8.57
C HIS A 120 20.79 -27.83 -8.48
N GLN A 121 21.31 -26.65 -8.77
CA GLN A 121 22.72 -26.31 -8.56
C GLN A 121 23.08 -26.25 -7.06
N GLN A 122 22.12 -25.92 -6.19
CA GLN A 122 22.27 -25.97 -4.73
C GLN A 122 22.10 -27.37 -4.11
N ARG A 123 21.62 -28.37 -4.85
CA ARG A 123 21.75 -29.79 -4.45
C ARG A 123 23.17 -30.24 -4.74
N GLY A 124 24.10 -29.76 -3.91
CA GLY A 124 25.48 -30.21 -3.89
C GLY A 124 25.58 -31.72 -3.80
N VAL A 125 26.60 -32.26 -4.46
CA VAL A 125 27.07 -33.64 -4.32
C VAL A 125 26.99 -34.04 -2.84
N PRO A 126 26.37 -35.17 -2.47
CA PRO A 126 26.43 -35.63 -1.09
C PRO A 126 27.90 -35.91 -0.77
N VAL A 127 28.52 -34.99 -0.04
CA VAL A 127 29.87 -35.15 0.49
C VAL A 127 29.78 -36.30 1.48
N ILE A 128 30.27 -37.47 1.07
CA ILE A 128 30.52 -38.58 1.97
C ILE A 128 31.55 -38.07 2.98
N PHE A 129 31.13 -37.82 4.21
CA PHE A 129 32.01 -37.38 5.28
C PHE A 129 33.01 -38.48 5.59
N GLU A 130 34.25 -38.27 5.15
CA GLU A 130 35.43 -38.89 5.77
C GLU A 130 35.63 -38.19 7.13
N PRO A 131 35.75 -38.92 8.26
CA PRO A 131 35.79 -38.30 9.58
C PRO A 131 37.16 -37.64 9.80
N PRO A 132 37.25 -36.32 10.03
CA PRO A 132 38.48 -35.76 10.54
C PRO A 132 38.53 -36.02 12.05
N ALA A 133 39.52 -36.81 12.46
CA ALA A 133 40.06 -36.73 13.80
C ALA A 133 40.59 -35.29 13.99
N GLY A 134 39.87 -34.49 14.77
CA GLY A 134 40.26 -33.11 15.04
C GLY A 134 39.07 -32.27 15.47
N SER A 135 38.94 -32.06 16.77
CA SER A 135 37.96 -31.16 17.38
C SER A 135 38.12 -29.74 16.81
N VAL A 136 37.19 -29.32 15.95
CA VAL A 136 37.04 -27.92 15.56
C VAL A 136 36.43 -27.17 16.75
N ARG A 137 37.26 -26.32 17.36
CA ARG A 137 36.85 -25.32 18.35
C ARG A 137 36.01 -24.26 17.64
N GLN A 138 34.73 -24.13 18.02
CA GLN A 138 33.87 -23.03 17.59
C GLN A 138 34.46 -21.70 18.08
N GLU A 139 34.68 -20.74 17.17
CA GLU A 139 35.00 -19.36 17.51
C GLU A 139 33.82 -18.72 18.27
N PRO A 140 34.06 -17.99 19.37
CA PRO A 140 32.99 -17.38 20.14
C PRO A 140 32.34 -16.25 19.34
N ALA A 141 31.00 -16.23 19.31
CA ALA A 141 30.24 -15.09 18.83
C ALA A 141 30.73 -13.82 19.56
N GLN A 142 31.24 -12.83 18.80
CA GLN A 142 31.68 -11.56 19.38
C GLN A 142 30.44 -10.81 19.87
N SER A 143 30.18 -10.87 21.18
CA SER A 143 29.20 -10.02 21.86
C SER A 143 29.90 -8.84 22.54
N ARG A 144 29.26 -7.67 22.51
CA ARG A 144 29.70 -6.46 23.21
C ARG A 144 28.51 -5.85 23.93
N GLU A 145 28.71 -5.45 25.17
CA GLU A 145 27.73 -4.68 25.93
C GLU A 145 28.06 -3.19 25.82
N VAL A 146 27.13 -2.38 25.31
CA VAL A 146 27.29 -0.93 25.15
C VAL A 146 26.07 -0.26 25.77
N GLY A 147 26.29 0.60 26.77
CA GLY A 147 25.20 1.34 27.43
C GLY A 147 24.13 0.45 28.09
N GLY A 148 24.49 -0.75 28.58
CA GLY A 148 23.57 -1.71 29.19
C GLY A 148 22.76 -2.56 28.20
N ARG A 149 23.17 -2.56 26.92
CA ARG A 149 22.52 -3.31 25.83
C ARG A 149 23.53 -4.27 25.22
N GLU A 150 23.11 -5.51 24.98
CA GLU A 150 23.97 -6.54 24.39
C GLU A 150 23.86 -6.56 22.86
N PHE A 151 25.00 -6.41 22.19
CA PHE A 151 25.13 -6.45 20.74
C PHE A 151 25.94 -7.67 20.32
N THR A 152 25.45 -8.41 19.34
CA THR A 152 26.15 -9.57 18.75
C THR A 152 26.52 -9.30 17.31
N ARG A 153 27.76 -9.66 16.93
CA ARG A 153 28.24 -9.52 15.56
C ARG A 153 27.73 -10.66 14.69
N ARG A 154 27.04 -10.35 13.60
CA ARG A 154 26.56 -11.32 12.59
C ARG A 154 27.07 -10.96 11.20
N GLU A 155 26.84 -11.84 10.23
CA GLU A 155 27.08 -11.59 8.80
C GLU A 155 26.24 -10.37 8.35
N GLY A 156 26.82 -9.16 8.43
CA GLY A 156 26.17 -7.91 8.02
C GLY A 156 26.33 -6.73 8.97
N GLY A 157 26.75 -6.95 10.24
CA GLY A 157 26.92 -5.86 11.21
C GLY A 157 26.66 -6.27 12.67
N TRP A 158 26.53 -5.29 13.55
CA TRP A 158 26.15 -5.46 14.95
C TRP A 158 24.62 -5.50 15.09
N GLN A 159 24.10 -6.38 15.94
CA GLN A 159 22.67 -6.51 16.20
C GLN A 159 22.41 -6.59 17.71
N GLU A 160 21.51 -5.75 18.19
CA GLU A 160 21.04 -5.83 19.57
C GLU A 160 20.27 -7.13 19.81
N SER A 161 20.48 -7.75 20.98
CA SER A 161 19.76 -8.94 21.42
C SER A 161 18.24 -8.72 21.36
N GLY A 162 17.55 -9.54 20.56
CA GLY A 162 16.10 -9.40 20.30
C GLY A 162 15.73 -8.89 18.91
N SER A 163 16.68 -8.46 18.08
CA SER A 163 16.42 -7.96 16.71
C SER A 163 16.28 -9.05 15.65
N ALA A 164 16.32 -10.34 16.03
CA ALA A 164 16.41 -11.45 15.09
C ALA A 164 15.20 -11.51 14.15
N GLY A 165 15.43 -11.27 12.85
CA GLY A 165 14.40 -11.36 11.81
C GLY A 165 13.48 -10.14 11.69
N THR A 166 13.83 -9.00 12.30
CA THR A 166 13.06 -7.76 12.15
C THR A 166 13.65 -6.88 11.04
N ASN A 167 12.78 -6.25 10.25
CA ASN A 167 13.18 -5.28 9.23
C ASN A 167 13.23 -3.88 9.89
N PRO A 168 14.36 -3.15 9.85
CA PRO A 168 14.44 -1.82 10.43
C PRO A 168 13.47 -0.85 9.72
N ALA A 169 12.76 -0.04 10.50
CA ALA A 169 11.78 0.93 10.02
C ALA A 169 12.45 2.18 9.41
N LEU A 170 13.66 2.50 9.87
CA LEU A 170 14.42 3.69 9.49
C LEU A 170 15.91 3.38 9.42
N VAL A 171 16.63 4.09 8.53
CA VAL A 171 18.10 4.05 8.45
C VAL A 171 18.65 5.43 8.83
N LEU A 172 19.52 5.47 9.83
CA LEU A 172 20.22 6.67 10.30
C LEU A 172 21.68 6.62 9.85
N ASP A 173 22.12 7.65 9.14
CA ASP A 173 23.51 7.76 8.68
C ASP A 173 24.29 8.73 9.58
N LEU A 174 25.29 8.19 10.29
CA LEU A 174 26.17 8.94 11.18
C LEU A 174 27.61 9.02 10.63
N THR A 175 27.81 8.72 9.35
CA THR A 175 29.14 8.75 8.71
C THR A 175 29.71 10.17 8.55
N THR A 176 28.84 11.20 8.52
CA THR A 176 29.25 12.60 8.42
C THR A 176 29.02 13.37 9.72
N PRO A 177 29.93 14.27 10.14
CA PRO A 177 29.81 15.01 11.40
C PRO A 177 28.52 15.83 11.53
N ASP A 178 28.09 16.48 10.43
CA ASP A 178 26.89 17.31 10.41
C ASP A 178 25.61 16.48 10.57
N ALA A 179 25.54 15.31 9.92
CA ALA A 179 24.41 14.39 10.08
C ALA A 179 24.41 13.76 11.48
N ALA A 180 25.59 13.40 11.99
CA ALA A 180 25.72 12.80 13.31
C ALA A 180 25.31 13.75 14.43
N ALA A 181 25.64 15.05 14.34
CA ALA A 181 25.32 16.04 15.37
C ALA A 181 23.80 16.12 15.64
N GLY A 182 22.98 16.19 14.59
CA GLY A 182 21.52 16.28 14.74
C GLY A 182 20.89 15.01 15.33
N TRP A 183 21.44 13.83 15.00
CA TRP A 183 20.95 12.56 15.55
C TRP A 183 21.41 12.33 16.99
N ILE A 184 22.64 12.70 17.33
CA ILE A 184 23.19 12.59 18.70
C ILE A 184 22.51 13.57 19.65
N GLU A 185 22.12 14.76 19.18
CA GLU A 185 21.33 15.71 19.96
C GLU A 185 19.95 15.13 20.33
N ARG A 186 19.33 14.39 19.39
CA ARG A 186 18.04 13.72 19.61
C ARG A 186 18.16 12.44 20.42
N TYR A 187 19.21 11.66 20.19
CA TYR A 187 19.47 10.35 20.81
C TYR A 187 20.91 10.30 21.33
N PRO A 188 21.15 10.78 22.57
CA PRO A 188 22.49 10.85 23.16
C PRO A 188 23.24 9.50 23.18
N GLU A 189 22.52 8.39 23.27
CA GLU A 189 23.04 7.02 23.23
C GLU A 189 23.79 6.69 21.93
N LEU A 190 23.44 7.33 20.80
CA LEU A 190 24.13 7.14 19.53
C LEU A 190 25.58 7.62 19.58
N GLY A 191 25.87 8.61 20.42
CA GLY A 191 27.23 9.12 20.63
C GLY A 191 28.15 8.16 21.39
N GLN A 192 27.59 7.24 22.19
CA GLN A 192 28.36 6.17 22.80
C GLN A 192 28.55 5.01 21.82
N LEU A 193 27.48 4.62 21.13
CA LEU A 193 27.50 3.55 20.14
C LEU A 193 28.49 3.83 19.00
N SER A 194 28.57 5.07 18.51
CA SER A 194 29.53 5.48 17.47
C SER A 194 31.00 5.40 17.90
N ARG A 195 31.29 5.42 19.20
CA ARG A 195 32.66 5.27 19.73
C ARG A 195 33.05 3.81 19.94
N GLU A 196 32.08 2.96 20.25
CA GLU A 196 32.32 1.58 20.66
C GLU A 196 32.11 0.55 19.54
N LEU A 197 31.19 0.85 18.62
CA LEU A 197 30.83 0.00 17.47
C LEU A 197 31.18 0.70 16.15
N ASP A 198 31.20 -0.08 15.08
CA ASP A 198 31.59 0.33 13.74
C ASP A 198 30.67 -0.32 12.68
N GLY A 199 30.53 0.36 11.54
CA GLY A 199 29.70 -0.13 10.44
C GLY A 199 28.20 -0.14 10.78
N ARG A 200 27.49 -1.16 10.30
CA ARG A 200 26.02 -1.24 10.44
C ARG A 200 25.64 -1.80 11.81
N VAL A 201 24.75 -1.10 12.51
CA VAL A 201 24.23 -1.50 13.81
C VAL A 201 22.70 -1.46 13.79
N VAL A 202 22.05 -2.57 14.10
CA VAL A 202 20.58 -2.63 14.28
C VAL A 202 20.25 -2.56 15.76
N LEU A 203 19.48 -1.55 16.15
CA LEU A 203 19.12 -1.29 17.54
C LEU A 203 17.72 -0.68 17.65
N ARG A 204 17.12 -0.79 18.83
CA ARG A 204 15.81 -0.20 19.12
C ARG A 204 15.91 1.26 19.61
N LEU A 205 15.20 2.19 18.99
CA LEU A 205 15.04 3.61 19.41
C LEU A 205 13.54 3.93 19.44
N ASP A 206 13.04 4.58 20.50
CA ASP A 206 11.63 4.95 20.65
C ASP A 206 10.63 3.81 20.32
N GLU A 207 10.94 2.59 20.76
CA GLU A 207 10.18 1.35 20.48
C GLU A 207 10.25 0.80 19.03
N GLU A 208 10.93 1.48 18.11
CA GLU A 208 11.14 1.03 16.74
C GLU A 208 12.54 0.47 16.51
N TRP A 209 12.66 -0.51 15.60
CA TRP A 209 13.96 -1.02 15.16
C TRP A 209 14.54 -0.11 14.09
N VAL A 210 15.76 0.34 14.29
CA VAL A 210 16.45 1.29 13.42
C VAL A 210 17.82 0.72 13.05
N GLU A 211 18.20 0.90 11.79
CA GLU A 211 19.56 0.62 11.32
C GLU A 211 20.37 1.90 11.39
N VAL A 212 21.51 1.86 12.06
CA VAL A 212 22.43 2.99 12.20
C VAL A 212 23.72 2.65 11.49
N ILE A 213 24.10 3.49 10.52
CA ILE A 213 25.37 3.38 9.80
C ILE A 213 26.38 4.24 10.54
N LEU A 214 27.25 3.59 11.30
CA LEU A 214 28.34 4.24 12.02
C LEU A 214 29.55 4.39 11.10
N PRO A 215 30.38 5.44 11.32
CA PRO A 215 31.64 5.58 10.59
C PRO A 215 32.52 4.34 10.80
N ALA A 216 33.27 3.97 9.77
CA ALA A 216 34.27 2.93 9.91
C ALA A 216 35.29 3.36 10.97
N ARG A 217 35.56 2.50 11.95
CA ARG A 217 36.67 2.75 12.86
C ARG A 217 37.97 2.46 12.13
N ASP A 218 38.84 3.45 12.00
CA ASP A 218 40.25 3.18 11.80
C ASP A 218 40.71 2.36 13.01
N SER A 219 41.17 1.14 12.75
CA SER A 219 41.71 0.26 13.78
C SER A 219 42.80 1.01 14.55
N PRO A 220 42.72 1.13 15.89
CA PRO A 220 43.86 1.59 16.64
C PRO A 220 44.93 0.49 16.55
N ASP A 221 46.11 0.84 16.05
CA ASP A 221 47.35 0.11 16.33
C ASP A 221 47.57 -0.01 17.85
#